data_AF-A0A496S1Z9-F1
#
_entry.id   AF-A0A496S1Z9-F1
#
_cell.length_a   1.000
_cell.length_b   1.000
_cell.length_c   1.000
_cell.angle_alpha   90.00
_cell.angle_beta   90.00
_cell.angle_gamma   90.00
#
_symmetry.space_group_name_H-M   'P 1'
#
loop_
_entity.id
_entity.type
_entity.pdbx_description
1 polymer ?
#
loop_
_entity_poly.entity_id
_entity_poly.type
_entity_poly.pdbx_seq_one_letter_code
_entity_poly.pdbx_strand_id
1 'polypeptide(L)'
;MTKKNKVADIELNVQDVETEAESLVEAIFQENIELTEDEIVLAIYTETELGLKEATAQYRKLAIEAGLIFTPAQRKEEWKGKVEGVDLADPEGMEFAKSAAKEIGITPVTADKYIREKAAEDGFEMPEIVKTNSKWKEVLEGFTEEEVLEGDKDEVMAKLAELGQYDEKQTKANYNRLRRAFGWEAPASMSSQLNTWFVDHLDATRDEIIAKGTEVGMTEGSATYYVGIYKIVNELIVELESR
;
A
#
# COMPACT_ATOMS: atom_id res chain seq x y z
N MET A 1 36.72 -9.77 48.57
CA MET A 1 36.74 -10.75 47.44
C MET A 1 35.32 -11.20 47.19
N THR A 2 34.97 -11.22 45.91
CA THR A 2 33.65 -11.02 45.33
C THR A 2 32.70 -12.20 45.53
N LYS A 3 31.48 -11.89 46.03
CA LYS A 3 30.32 -12.79 45.97
C LYS A 3 29.98 -12.98 44.49
N LYS A 4 30.12 -14.20 43.97
CA LYS A 4 29.51 -14.61 42.71
C LYS A 4 28.00 -14.65 42.93
N ASN A 5 27.29 -13.60 42.51
CA ASN A 5 25.86 -13.68 42.32
C ASN A 5 25.60 -14.64 41.16
N LYS A 6 24.98 -15.77 41.48
CA LYS A 6 24.22 -16.57 40.53
C LYS A 6 23.19 -15.62 39.91
N VAL A 7 23.43 -15.22 38.66
CA VAL A 7 22.34 -14.87 37.76
C VAL A 7 21.62 -16.21 37.55
N ALA A 8 20.59 -16.44 38.36
CA ALA A 8 19.67 -17.53 38.13
C ALA A 8 18.91 -17.16 36.86
N ASP A 9 18.95 -18.07 35.90
CA ASP A 9 18.25 -18.01 34.63
C ASP A 9 16.79 -17.61 34.86
N ILE A 10 16.42 -16.39 34.47
CA ILE A 10 15.06 -16.04 34.14
C ILE A 10 14.92 -16.37 32.65
N GLU A 11 15.00 -17.66 32.32
CA GLU A 11 14.19 -18.16 31.22
C GLU A 11 12.77 -18.22 31.80
N LEU A 12 12.08 -17.08 31.77
CA LEU A 12 10.62 -17.07 31.84
C LEU A 12 10.19 -18.00 30.72
N ASN A 13 9.73 -19.18 31.12
CA ASN A 13 9.42 -20.27 30.23
C ASN A 13 8.30 -19.79 29.31
N VAL A 14 8.62 -19.52 28.05
CA VAL A 14 7.68 -18.93 27.07
C VAL A 14 6.38 -19.72 27.00
N GLN A 15 6.42 -21.03 27.26
CA GLN A 15 5.24 -21.89 27.36
C GLN A 15 4.30 -21.54 28.51
N ASP A 16 4.81 -21.09 29.65
CA ASP A 16 3.98 -20.72 30.80
C ASP A 16 3.21 -19.42 30.52
N VAL A 17 3.87 -18.47 29.84
CA VAL A 17 3.28 -17.18 29.42
C VAL A 17 2.21 -17.35 28.34
N GLU A 18 2.44 -18.24 27.37
CA GLU A 18 1.43 -18.56 26.34
C GLU A 18 0.19 -19.23 26.96
N THR A 19 0.37 -20.14 27.91
CA THR A 19 -0.75 -20.84 28.58
C THR A 19 -1.60 -19.89 29.44
N GLU A 20 -0.98 -18.87 30.04
CA GLU A 20 -1.67 -17.84 30.82
C GLU A 20 -2.48 -16.89 29.92
N ALA A 21 -1.94 -16.51 28.75
CA ALA A 21 -2.67 -15.75 27.73
C ALA A 21 -3.90 -16.52 27.21
N GLU A 22 -3.73 -17.82 26.93
CA GLU A 22 -4.82 -18.70 26.49
C GLU A 22 -5.96 -18.76 27.51
N SER A 23 -5.61 -18.92 28.79
CA SER A 23 -6.58 -18.98 29.89
C SER A 23 -7.33 -17.65 30.08
N LEU A 24 -6.65 -16.52 29.96
CA LEU A 24 -7.25 -15.18 30.09
C LEU A 24 -8.28 -14.91 28.99
N VAL A 25 -7.93 -15.25 27.75
CA VAL A 25 -8.81 -15.04 26.59
C VAL A 25 -10.01 -15.99 26.62
N GLU A 26 -9.80 -17.25 27.02
CA GLU A 26 -10.90 -18.19 27.22
C GLU A 26 -11.88 -17.70 28.29
N ALA A 27 -11.38 -17.16 29.41
CA ALA A 27 -12.22 -16.56 30.44
C ALA A 27 -13.02 -15.35 29.92
N ILE A 28 -12.39 -14.45 29.15
CA ILE A 28 -13.06 -13.31 28.53
C ILE A 28 -14.20 -13.76 27.61
N PHE A 29 -13.99 -14.80 26.80
CA PHE A 29 -15.02 -15.32 25.90
C PHE A 29 -16.11 -16.12 26.62
N GLN A 30 -15.78 -16.88 27.66
CA GLN A 30 -16.77 -17.62 28.46
C GLN A 30 -17.67 -16.69 29.28
N GLU A 31 -17.12 -15.59 29.81
CA GLU A 31 -17.88 -14.60 30.57
C GLU A 31 -18.70 -13.66 29.66
N ASN A 32 -18.58 -13.80 28.34
CA ASN A 32 -19.31 -13.02 27.34
C ASN A 32 -19.13 -11.50 27.56
N ILE A 33 -17.93 -11.11 28.00
CA ILE A 33 -17.59 -9.71 28.26
C ILE A 33 -17.50 -9.03 26.90
N GLU A 34 -18.31 -8.01 26.67
CA GLU A 34 -18.24 -7.18 25.46
C GLU A 34 -16.96 -6.32 25.50
N LEU A 35 -15.81 -6.94 25.21
CA LEU A 35 -14.55 -6.26 24.98
C LEU A 35 -14.27 -6.19 23.48
N THR A 36 -13.75 -5.05 23.06
CA THR A 36 -13.18 -4.86 21.72
C THR A 36 -11.86 -5.62 21.56
N GLU A 37 -11.43 -5.89 20.32
CA GLU A 37 -10.13 -6.50 20.02
C GLU A 37 -8.99 -5.78 20.75
N ASP A 38 -8.99 -4.45 20.75
CA ASP A 38 -7.95 -3.63 21.39
C ASP A 38 -7.93 -3.81 22.92
N GLU A 39 -9.09 -3.97 23.55
CA GLU A 39 -9.19 -4.20 25.00
C GLU A 39 -8.68 -5.59 25.38
N ILE A 40 -8.96 -6.61 24.57
CA ILE A 40 -8.49 -7.98 24.80
C ILE A 40 -6.97 -8.06 24.58
N VAL A 41 -6.46 -7.45 23.50
CA VAL A 41 -5.02 -7.39 23.23
C VAL A 41 -4.29 -6.64 24.34
N LEU A 42 -4.85 -5.54 24.84
CA LEU A 42 -4.28 -4.81 25.96
C LEU A 42 -4.28 -5.64 27.23
N ALA A 43 -5.35 -6.38 27.52
CA ALA A 43 -5.42 -7.27 28.68
C ALA A 43 -4.34 -8.38 28.61
N ILE A 44 -4.18 -9.04 27.46
CA ILE A 44 -3.10 -10.01 27.24
C ILE A 44 -1.75 -9.36 27.47
N TYR A 45 -1.51 -8.20 26.87
CA TYR A 45 -0.26 -7.45 27.01
C TYR A 45 0.06 -7.11 28.47
N THR A 46 -0.92 -6.64 29.25
CA THR A 46 -0.72 -6.24 30.64
C THR A 46 -0.55 -7.42 31.59
N GLU A 47 -1.23 -8.53 31.35
CA GLU A 47 -1.26 -9.68 32.26
C GLU A 47 -0.12 -10.68 31.98
N THR A 48 0.41 -10.73 30.75
CA THR A 48 1.41 -11.73 30.35
C THR A 48 2.79 -11.14 30.03
N GLU A 49 2.95 -9.82 30.11
CA GLU A 49 4.16 -9.07 29.73
C GLU A 49 4.67 -9.34 28.29
N LEU A 50 3.86 -9.96 27.42
CA LEU A 50 4.17 -10.17 26.01
C LEU A 50 4.32 -8.82 25.28
N GLY A 51 5.14 -8.77 24.23
CA GLY A 51 5.15 -7.60 23.35
C GLY A 51 3.80 -7.43 22.65
N LEU A 52 3.41 -6.20 22.31
CA LEU A 52 2.11 -5.91 21.65
C LEU A 52 1.85 -6.77 20.41
N LYS A 53 2.91 -7.07 19.65
CA LYS A 53 2.84 -7.93 18.46
C LYS A 53 2.52 -9.39 18.81
N GLU A 54 3.09 -9.91 19.90
CA GLU A 54 2.87 -11.28 20.39
C GLU A 54 1.48 -11.39 21.01
N ALA A 55 1.06 -10.41 21.82
CA ALA A 55 -0.29 -10.32 22.36
C ALA A 55 -1.36 -10.30 21.23
N THR A 56 -1.12 -9.54 20.16
CA THR A 56 -2.01 -9.51 18.98
C THR A 56 -2.06 -10.87 18.26
N ALA A 57 -0.92 -11.55 18.15
CA ALA A 57 -0.86 -12.87 17.52
C ALA A 57 -1.61 -13.93 18.35
N GLN A 58 -1.46 -13.90 19.67
CA GLN A 58 -2.16 -14.77 20.61
C GLN A 58 -3.68 -14.54 20.56
N TYR A 59 -4.13 -13.29 20.65
CA TYR A 59 -5.55 -12.95 20.49
C TYR A 59 -6.10 -13.52 19.18
N ARG A 60 -5.42 -13.29 18.05
CA ARG A 60 -5.91 -13.78 16.75
C ARG A 60 -5.99 -15.30 16.69
N LYS A 61 -4.99 -16.01 17.21
CA LYS A 61 -4.99 -17.49 17.28
C LYS A 61 -6.24 -17.96 18.03
N LEU A 62 -6.46 -17.42 19.22
CA LEU A 62 -7.54 -17.84 20.10
C LEU A 62 -8.92 -17.41 19.60
N ALA A 63 -9.04 -16.21 19.03
CA ALA A 63 -10.28 -15.75 18.41
C ALA A 63 -10.64 -16.55 17.15
N ILE A 64 -9.65 -17.11 16.44
CA ILE A 64 -9.88 -18.09 15.35
C ILE A 64 -10.37 -19.42 15.92
N GLU A 65 -9.71 -19.95 16.97
CA GLU A 65 -10.10 -21.21 17.64
C GLU A 65 -11.49 -21.13 18.28
N ALA A 66 -11.85 -19.97 18.85
CA ALA A 66 -13.16 -19.67 19.39
C ALA A 66 -14.22 -19.36 18.32
N GLY A 67 -13.85 -19.31 17.03
CA GLY A 67 -14.78 -19.07 15.92
C GLY A 67 -15.28 -17.63 15.79
N LEU A 68 -14.65 -16.67 16.48
CA LEU A 68 -15.00 -15.25 16.44
C LEU A 68 -14.37 -14.51 15.27
N ILE A 69 -13.21 -14.99 14.80
CA ILE A 69 -12.55 -14.49 13.60
C ILE A 69 -12.42 -15.61 12.58
N PHE A 70 -13.00 -15.41 11.41
CA PHE A 70 -12.77 -16.31 10.29
C PHE A 70 -11.38 -16.08 9.69
N THR A 71 -10.64 -17.16 9.50
CA THR A 71 -9.44 -17.20 8.64
C THR A 71 -9.79 -16.87 7.19
N PRO A 72 -8.81 -16.48 6.34
CA PRO A 72 -9.06 -16.26 4.91
C PRO A 72 -9.70 -17.46 4.20
N ALA A 73 -9.35 -18.68 4.61
CA ALA A 73 -9.92 -19.92 4.06
C ALA A 73 -11.40 -20.07 4.46
N GLN A 74 -11.71 -19.90 5.75
CA GLN A 74 -13.10 -19.97 6.22
C GLN A 74 -13.97 -18.87 5.59
N ARG A 75 -13.48 -17.64 5.48
CA ARG A 75 -14.20 -16.57 4.76
C ARG A 75 -14.48 -16.94 3.31
N LYS A 76 -13.54 -17.61 2.63
CA LYS A 76 -13.75 -18.06 1.25
C LYS A 76 -14.87 -19.11 1.15
N GLU A 77 -14.89 -20.09 2.04
CA GLU A 77 -15.92 -21.12 2.07
C GLU A 77 -17.30 -20.54 2.42
N GLU A 78 -17.38 -19.70 3.45
CA GLU A 78 -18.59 -18.99 3.84
C GLU A 78 -19.13 -18.13 2.68
N TRP A 79 -18.24 -17.39 2.01
CA TRP A 79 -18.59 -16.63 0.82
C TRP A 79 -19.14 -17.52 -0.29
N LYS A 80 -18.46 -18.64 -0.60
CA LYS A 80 -18.90 -19.61 -1.61
C LYS A 80 -20.30 -20.14 -1.29
N GLY A 81 -20.59 -20.45 -0.02
CA GLY A 81 -21.92 -20.87 0.42
C GLY A 81 -22.98 -19.78 0.25
N LYS A 82 -22.66 -18.52 0.59
CA LYS A 82 -23.59 -17.39 0.41
C LYS A 82 -23.93 -17.13 -1.06
N VAL A 83 -22.99 -17.34 -1.98
CA VAL A 83 -23.20 -17.09 -3.42
C VAL A 83 -23.56 -18.35 -4.21
N GLU A 84 -23.81 -19.47 -3.53
CA GLU A 84 -24.24 -20.71 -4.18
C GLU A 84 -25.60 -20.51 -4.84
N GLY A 85 -25.70 -20.84 -6.13
CA GLY A 85 -26.92 -20.66 -6.92
C GLY A 85 -27.23 -19.21 -7.32
N VAL A 86 -26.37 -18.25 -6.99
CA VAL A 86 -26.49 -16.87 -7.47
C VAL A 86 -25.98 -16.79 -8.92
N ASP A 87 -26.78 -16.20 -9.80
CA ASP A 87 -26.35 -15.90 -11.17
C ASP A 87 -25.38 -14.71 -11.16
N LEU A 88 -24.09 -15.02 -11.22
CA LEU A 88 -23.03 -14.03 -11.22
C LEU A 88 -22.82 -13.35 -12.59
N ALA A 89 -23.52 -13.78 -13.65
CA ALA A 89 -23.57 -13.08 -14.93
C ALA A 89 -24.56 -11.90 -14.89
N ASP A 90 -25.53 -11.95 -13.97
CA ASP A 90 -26.47 -10.87 -13.73
C ASP A 90 -25.86 -9.75 -12.85
N PRO A 91 -26.10 -8.46 -13.16
CA PRO A 91 -25.61 -7.36 -12.35
C PRO A 91 -26.05 -7.39 -10.88
N GLU A 92 -27.29 -7.84 -10.57
CA GLU A 92 -27.78 -7.92 -9.19
C GLU A 92 -27.09 -9.06 -8.43
N GLY A 93 -26.89 -10.20 -9.10
CA GLY A 93 -26.11 -11.32 -8.53
C GLY A 93 -24.66 -10.95 -8.25
N MET A 94 -24.04 -10.15 -9.11
CA MET A 94 -22.70 -9.62 -8.90
C MET A 94 -22.62 -8.64 -7.72
N GLU A 95 -23.60 -7.75 -7.57
CA GLU A 95 -23.68 -6.81 -6.44
C GLU A 95 -23.93 -7.56 -5.12
N PHE A 96 -24.80 -8.58 -5.14
CA PHE A 96 -25.02 -9.47 -4.00
C PHE A 96 -23.72 -10.16 -3.58
N ALA A 97 -22.99 -10.74 -4.53
CA ALA A 97 -21.73 -11.42 -4.25
C ALA A 97 -20.65 -10.51 -3.64
N LYS A 98 -20.57 -9.26 -4.11
CA LYS A 98 -19.68 -8.23 -3.53
C LYS A 98 -20.12 -7.83 -2.13
N SER A 99 -21.44 -7.71 -1.90
CA SER A 99 -22.00 -7.38 -0.60
C SER A 99 -21.77 -8.49 0.43
N ALA A 100 -22.00 -9.75 0.04
CA ALA A 100 -21.70 -10.92 0.87
C ALA A 100 -20.21 -10.99 1.24
N ALA A 101 -19.31 -10.66 0.30
CA ALA A 101 -17.87 -10.58 0.58
C ALA A 101 -17.55 -9.49 1.60
N LYS A 102 -18.14 -8.30 1.45
CA LYS A 102 -17.95 -7.18 2.38
C LYS A 102 -18.43 -7.53 3.80
N GLU A 103 -19.58 -8.18 3.92
CA GLU A 103 -20.19 -8.55 5.20
C GLU A 103 -19.27 -9.43 6.06
N ILE A 104 -18.55 -10.36 5.44
CA ILE A 104 -17.63 -11.26 6.14
C ILE A 104 -16.17 -10.77 6.11
N GLY A 105 -15.95 -9.50 5.77
CA GLY A 105 -14.64 -8.85 5.83
C GLY A 105 -13.66 -9.30 4.74
N ILE A 106 -14.12 -9.68 3.56
CA ILE A 106 -13.28 -9.88 2.37
C ILE A 106 -13.09 -8.51 1.68
N THR A 107 -11.84 -8.18 1.33
CA THR A 107 -11.53 -6.93 0.62
C THR A 107 -12.10 -6.95 -0.81
N PRO A 108 -12.42 -5.79 -1.42
CA PRO A 108 -12.98 -5.75 -2.78
C PRO A 108 -12.12 -6.47 -3.82
N VAL A 109 -10.79 -6.35 -3.73
CA VAL A 109 -9.85 -7.00 -4.66
C VAL A 109 -9.91 -8.52 -4.55
N THR A 110 -10.01 -9.04 -3.33
CA THR A 110 -10.14 -10.49 -3.10
C THR A 110 -11.53 -11.00 -3.49
N ALA A 111 -12.58 -10.20 -3.25
CA ALA A 111 -13.94 -10.53 -3.69
C ALA A 111 -14.00 -10.68 -5.21
N ASP A 112 -13.45 -9.71 -5.96
CA ASP A 112 -13.37 -9.79 -7.43
C ASP A 112 -12.57 -11.01 -7.93
N LYS A 113 -11.58 -11.47 -7.17
CA LYS A 113 -10.85 -12.70 -7.48
C LYS A 113 -11.77 -13.92 -7.29
N TYR A 114 -12.50 -14.00 -6.18
CA TYR A 114 -13.38 -15.14 -5.90
C TYR A 114 -14.56 -15.23 -6.88
N ILE A 115 -15.15 -14.09 -7.27
CA ILE A 115 -16.20 -14.05 -8.29
C ILE A 115 -15.67 -14.60 -9.63
N ARG A 116 -14.47 -14.23 -10.05
CA ARG A 116 -13.86 -14.77 -11.28
C ARG A 116 -13.57 -16.27 -11.19
N GLU A 117 -13.08 -16.74 -10.05
CA GLU A 117 -12.86 -18.17 -9.83
C GLU A 117 -14.17 -18.94 -9.94
N LYS A 118 -15.25 -18.45 -9.30
CA LYS A 118 -16.56 -19.07 -9.36
C LYS A 118 -17.16 -19.01 -10.77
N ALA A 119 -17.01 -17.90 -11.48
CA ALA A 119 -17.44 -17.77 -12.87
C ALA A 119 -16.77 -18.78 -13.80
N ALA A 120 -15.46 -18.99 -13.61
CA ALA A 120 -14.72 -20.01 -14.33
C ALA A 120 -15.17 -21.43 -13.96
N GLU A 121 -15.48 -21.70 -12.69
CA GLU A 121 -16.06 -22.97 -12.22
C GLU A 121 -17.46 -23.23 -12.86
N ASP A 122 -18.28 -22.19 -12.98
CA ASP A 122 -19.65 -22.26 -13.51
C ASP A 122 -19.73 -22.20 -15.05
N GLY A 123 -18.59 -22.03 -15.71
CA GLY A 123 -18.49 -22.10 -17.17
C GLY A 123 -19.07 -20.91 -17.92
N PHE A 124 -19.21 -19.73 -17.27
CA PHE A 124 -19.58 -18.51 -17.96
C PHE A 124 -18.41 -17.51 -17.98
N GLU A 125 -18.27 -16.83 -19.11
CA GLU A 125 -17.36 -15.70 -19.19
C GLU A 125 -17.98 -14.55 -18.41
N MET A 126 -17.30 -14.11 -17.35
CA MET A 126 -17.71 -12.85 -16.72
C MET A 126 -17.76 -11.77 -17.80
N PRO A 127 -18.76 -10.86 -17.76
CA PRO A 127 -18.65 -9.60 -18.47
C PRO A 127 -17.26 -9.08 -18.17
N GLU A 128 -16.48 -8.81 -19.22
CA GLU A 128 -15.13 -8.32 -19.05
C GLU A 128 -15.30 -7.11 -18.12
N ILE A 129 -14.85 -7.24 -16.86
CA ILE A 129 -14.62 -6.07 -16.06
C ILE A 129 -13.60 -5.38 -16.94
N VAL A 130 -14.07 -4.35 -17.63
CA VAL A 130 -13.23 -3.33 -18.20
C VAL A 130 -12.44 -2.86 -16.99
N LYS A 131 -11.34 -3.58 -16.74
CA LYS A 131 -10.21 -3.05 -16.02
C LYS A 131 -10.03 -1.73 -16.73
N THR A 132 -9.81 -0.72 -15.95
CA THR A 132 -9.51 0.65 -16.36
C THR A 132 -8.46 0.74 -17.50
N ASN A 133 -7.87 -0.39 -17.92
CA ASN A 133 -7.23 -0.69 -19.20
C ASN A 133 -8.03 -0.43 -20.48
N SER A 134 -9.36 -0.62 -20.63
CA SER A 134 -9.98 -0.29 -21.95
C SER A 134 -10.00 1.22 -22.17
N LYS A 135 -10.43 1.98 -21.16
CA LYS A 135 -10.36 3.45 -21.17
C LYS A 135 -8.90 3.93 -21.28
N TRP A 136 -7.96 3.26 -20.61
CA TRP A 136 -6.54 3.60 -20.74
C TRP A 136 -5.97 3.25 -22.11
N LYS A 137 -6.46 2.20 -22.76
CA LYS A 137 -6.08 1.82 -24.13
C LYS A 137 -6.62 2.84 -25.13
N GLU A 138 -7.87 3.26 -25.01
CA GLU A 138 -8.46 4.37 -25.78
C GLU A 138 -7.69 5.67 -25.55
N VAL A 139 -7.31 5.97 -24.30
CA VAL A 139 -6.44 7.11 -23.98
C VAL A 139 -5.10 6.98 -24.71
N LEU A 140 -4.42 5.83 -24.63
CA LEU A 140 -3.14 5.61 -25.30
C LEU A 140 -3.23 5.72 -26.82
N GLU A 141 -4.29 5.17 -27.44
CA GLU A 141 -4.55 5.27 -28.88
C GLU A 141 -4.85 6.72 -29.31
N GLY A 142 -5.29 7.57 -28.38
CA GLY A 142 -5.50 9.01 -28.60
C GLY A 142 -4.22 9.86 -28.57
N PHE A 143 -3.05 9.28 -28.30
CA PHE A 143 -1.77 9.98 -28.24
C PHE A 143 -0.71 9.32 -29.13
N THR A 144 0.18 10.16 -29.65
CA THR A 144 1.44 9.74 -30.27
C THR A 144 2.60 9.93 -29.30
N GLU A 145 3.70 9.22 -29.54
CA GLU A 145 4.94 9.37 -28.76
C GLU A 145 5.49 10.79 -28.83
N GLU A 146 5.50 11.38 -30.03
CA GLU A 146 5.97 12.76 -30.28
C GLU A 146 5.13 13.79 -29.50
N GLU A 147 3.79 13.68 -29.54
CA GLU A 147 2.90 14.55 -28.76
C GLU A 147 3.21 14.46 -27.24
N VAL A 148 3.47 13.27 -26.72
CA VAL A 148 3.60 13.05 -25.26
C VAL A 148 4.99 13.37 -24.73
N LEU A 149 6.04 13.14 -25.53
CA LEU A 149 7.43 13.32 -25.10
C LEU A 149 7.99 14.70 -25.45
N GLU A 150 7.58 15.25 -26.59
CA GLU A 150 8.14 16.48 -27.16
C GLU A 150 7.12 17.62 -27.27
N GLY A 151 5.83 17.31 -27.17
CA GLY A 151 4.74 18.29 -27.25
C GLY A 151 4.58 19.18 -26.02
N ASP A 152 3.69 20.17 -26.14
CA ASP A 152 3.37 21.07 -25.04
C ASP A 152 2.64 20.33 -23.92
N LYS A 153 3.20 20.42 -22.72
CA LYS A 153 2.69 19.70 -21.54
C LYS A 153 1.24 20.07 -21.22
N ASP A 154 0.88 21.34 -21.33
CA ASP A 154 -0.46 21.80 -20.95
C ASP A 154 -1.50 21.33 -21.97
N GLU A 155 -1.13 21.27 -23.26
CA GLU A 155 -1.95 20.68 -24.32
C GLU A 155 -2.15 19.17 -24.11
N VAL A 156 -1.09 18.42 -23.79
CA VAL A 156 -1.19 16.98 -23.51
C VAL A 156 -2.04 16.71 -22.27
N MET A 157 -1.87 17.52 -21.22
CA MET A 157 -2.66 17.44 -19.98
C MET A 157 -4.14 17.74 -20.22
N ALA A 158 -4.46 18.75 -21.04
CA ALA A 158 -5.83 19.09 -21.40
C ALA A 158 -6.50 17.94 -22.18
N LYS A 159 -5.82 17.41 -23.21
CA LYS A 159 -6.29 16.26 -24.01
C LYS A 159 -6.47 15.01 -23.14
N LEU A 160 -5.57 14.78 -22.18
CA LEU A 160 -5.64 13.64 -21.25
C LEU A 160 -6.82 13.78 -20.28
N ALA A 161 -7.09 14.99 -19.79
CA ALA A 161 -8.24 15.26 -18.94
C ALA A 161 -9.56 15.00 -19.68
N GLU A 162 -9.63 15.37 -20.96
CA GLU A 162 -10.80 15.17 -21.82
C GLU A 162 -11.04 13.69 -22.16
N LEU A 163 -10.03 12.99 -22.70
CA LEU A 163 -10.13 11.57 -23.07
C LEU A 163 -10.37 10.68 -21.83
N GLY A 164 -9.71 11.00 -20.73
CA GLY A 164 -9.82 10.25 -19.48
C GLY A 164 -11.04 10.60 -18.64
N GLN A 165 -11.68 11.75 -18.91
CA GLN A 165 -12.66 12.40 -18.03
C GLN A 165 -12.11 12.50 -16.59
N TYR A 166 -10.86 12.93 -16.47
CA TYR A 166 -10.14 13.00 -15.22
C TYR A 166 -10.28 14.37 -14.57
N ASP A 167 -10.40 14.40 -13.24
CA ASP A 167 -10.23 15.64 -12.47
C ASP A 167 -8.76 16.10 -12.49
N GLU A 168 -8.48 17.34 -12.07
CA GLU A 168 -7.14 17.92 -12.13
C GLU A 168 -6.07 17.08 -11.40
N LYS A 169 -6.44 16.46 -10.27
CA LYS A 169 -5.54 15.63 -9.48
C LYS A 169 -5.26 14.30 -10.19
N GLN A 170 -6.27 13.69 -10.77
CA GLN A 170 -6.17 12.47 -11.57
C GLN A 170 -5.37 12.69 -12.85
N THR A 171 -5.57 13.81 -13.55
CA THR A 171 -4.82 14.16 -14.77
C THR A 171 -3.32 14.25 -14.48
N LYS A 172 -2.92 14.90 -13.39
CA LYS A 172 -1.50 14.99 -12.98
C LYS A 172 -0.88 13.62 -12.70
N ALA A 173 -1.61 12.74 -12.01
CA ALA A 173 -1.13 11.39 -11.73
C ALA A 173 -1.03 10.53 -13.01
N ASN A 174 -2.00 10.68 -13.91
CA ASN A 174 -2.07 9.90 -15.15
C ASN A 174 -1.11 10.39 -16.22
N TYR A 175 -0.68 11.65 -16.23
CA TYR A 175 0.30 12.16 -17.18
C TYR A 175 1.64 11.44 -17.11
N ASN A 176 2.14 11.20 -15.90
CA ASN A 176 3.38 10.42 -15.72
C ASN A 176 3.19 8.95 -16.12
N ARG A 177 1.98 8.41 -15.98
CA ARG A 177 1.64 7.06 -16.46
C ARG A 177 1.60 7.02 -18.00
N LEU A 178 1.10 8.07 -18.64
CA LEU A 178 1.06 8.24 -20.10
C LEU A 178 2.48 8.27 -20.66
N ARG A 179 3.34 9.15 -20.13
CA ARG A 179 4.74 9.27 -20.56
C ARG A 179 5.49 7.94 -20.46
N ARG A 180 5.34 7.21 -19.35
CA ARG A 180 5.98 5.89 -19.17
C ARG A 180 5.51 4.85 -20.18
N ALA A 181 4.24 4.92 -20.62
CA ALA A 181 3.74 4.00 -21.64
C ALA A 181 4.39 4.25 -23.01
N PHE A 182 4.81 5.48 -23.28
CA PHE A 182 5.57 5.88 -24.47
C PHE A 182 7.10 5.84 -24.24
N GLY A 183 7.58 5.00 -23.31
CA GLY A 183 9.01 4.78 -23.15
C GLY A 183 9.76 5.89 -22.41
N TRP A 184 9.06 6.87 -21.82
CA TRP A 184 9.70 7.78 -20.87
C TRP A 184 10.08 7.00 -19.61
N GLU A 185 11.34 6.65 -19.49
CA GLU A 185 11.88 6.17 -18.23
C GLU A 185 11.93 7.33 -17.26
N ALA A 186 11.21 7.20 -16.14
CA ALA A 186 11.38 8.12 -15.03
C ALA A 186 12.86 8.07 -14.65
N PRO A 187 13.60 9.16 -14.82
CA PRO A 187 15.03 9.09 -14.63
C PRO A 187 15.31 8.73 -13.16
N ALA A 188 16.41 8.00 -12.91
CA ALA A 188 16.79 7.51 -11.56
C ALA A 188 16.51 8.62 -10.56
N SER A 189 15.78 8.32 -9.47
CA SER A 189 15.00 9.23 -8.59
C SER A 189 15.18 10.75 -8.79
N MET A 190 14.10 11.54 -8.61
CA MET A 190 14.12 13.03 -8.55
C MET A 190 15.47 13.61 -8.07
N SER A 191 15.88 13.11 -6.91
CA SER A 191 17.10 13.41 -6.18
C SER A 191 18.41 12.93 -6.85
N SER A 192 18.43 11.75 -7.47
CA SER A 192 19.63 11.20 -8.13
C SER A 192 20.04 11.98 -9.37
N GLN A 193 19.10 12.48 -10.17
CA GLN A 193 19.45 13.33 -11.33
C GLN A 193 19.96 14.70 -10.91
N LEU A 194 19.32 15.30 -9.91
CA LEU A 194 19.82 16.53 -9.31
C LEU A 194 21.21 16.31 -8.73
N ASN A 195 21.46 15.19 -8.04
CA ASN A 195 22.79 14.84 -7.53
C ASN A 195 23.85 14.69 -8.63
N THR A 196 23.53 14.05 -9.76
CA THR A 196 24.48 13.96 -10.88
C THR A 196 24.74 15.34 -11.48
N TRP A 197 23.70 16.13 -11.72
CA TRP A 197 23.83 17.48 -12.26
C TRP A 197 24.63 18.40 -11.33
N PHE A 198 24.44 18.26 -10.01
CA PHE A 198 25.14 18.97 -8.95
C PHE A 198 26.64 18.72 -8.92
N VAL A 199 27.09 17.49 -9.23
CA VAL A 199 28.52 17.19 -9.31
C VAL A 199 29.19 17.95 -10.46
N ASP A 200 28.47 18.18 -11.55
CA ASP A 200 28.99 18.86 -12.74
C ASP A 200 28.81 20.39 -12.72
N HIS A 201 28.04 20.95 -11.77
CA HIS A 201 27.65 22.36 -11.74
C HIS A 201 27.85 23.01 -10.37
N LEU A 202 28.98 22.75 -9.70
CA LEU A 202 29.30 23.19 -8.33
C LEU A 202 29.08 24.69 -8.04
N ASP A 203 29.05 25.53 -9.06
CA ASP A 203 28.79 26.98 -9.01
C ASP A 203 27.34 27.39 -9.29
N ALA A 204 26.44 26.44 -9.51
CA ALA A 204 25.03 26.67 -9.81
C ALA A 204 24.35 27.59 -8.80
N THR A 205 23.67 28.61 -9.33
CA THR A 205 22.86 29.54 -8.57
C THR A 205 21.56 28.89 -8.11
N ARG A 206 20.91 29.50 -7.11
CA ARG A 206 19.60 29.07 -6.62
C ARG A 206 18.59 28.90 -7.76
N ASP A 207 18.56 29.84 -8.69
CA ASP A 207 17.55 29.87 -9.75
C ASP A 207 17.81 28.76 -10.78
N GLU A 208 19.07 28.43 -11.05
CA GLU A 208 19.46 27.31 -11.92
C GLU A 208 19.12 25.95 -11.29
N ILE A 209 19.32 25.81 -9.97
CA ILE A 209 18.93 24.59 -9.23
C ILE A 209 17.41 24.40 -9.27
N ILE A 210 16.64 25.48 -9.07
CA ILE A 210 15.18 25.45 -9.11
C ILE A 210 14.69 25.12 -10.52
N ALA A 211 15.25 25.77 -11.54
CA ALA A 211 14.95 25.51 -12.94
C ALA A 211 15.25 24.06 -13.34
N LYS A 212 16.39 23.51 -12.89
CA LYS A 212 16.71 22.10 -13.15
C LYS A 212 15.76 21.16 -12.42
N GLY A 213 15.41 21.48 -11.18
CA GLY A 213 14.44 20.72 -10.40
C GLY A 213 13.06 20.66 -11.07
N THR A 214 12.57 21.78 -11.60
CA THR A 214 11.30 21.82 -12.32
C THR A 214 11.37 21.11 -13.67
N GLU A 215 12.50 21.20 -14.39
CA GLU A 215 12.77 20.46 -15.62
C GLU A 215 12.66 18.94 -15.41
N VAL A 216 13.22 18.42 -14.30
CA VAL A 216 13.13 16.99 -13.95
C VAL A 216 11.81 16.58 -13.30
N GLY A 217 10.83 17.49 -13.25
CA GLY A 217 9.46 17.21 -12.81
C GLY A 217 9.18 17.45 -11.32
N MET A 218 10.05 18.14 -10.59
CA MET A 218 9.75 18.60 -9.22
C MET A 218 8.80 19.80 -9.20
N THR A 219 8.08 19.96 -8.10
CA THR A 219 7.46 21.26 -7.80
C THR A 219 8.54 22.27 -7.42
N GLU A 220 8.29 23.56 -7.65
CA GLU A 220 9.22 24.63 -7.25
C GLU A 220 9.55 24.60 -5.75
N GLY A 221 8.56 24.28 -4.90
CA GLY A 221 8.77 24.11 -3.46
C GLY A 221 9.67 22.90 -3.14
N SER A 222 9.48 21.79 -3.84
CA SER A 222 10.36 20.62 -3.73
C SER A 222 11.78 20.92 -4.23
N ALA A 223 11.95 21.63 -5.34
CA ALA A 223 13.24 22.02 -5.88
C ALA A 223 13.99 22.99 -4.94
N THR A 224 13.25 23.93 -4.32
CA THR A 224 13.80 24.87 -3.34
C THR A 224 14.40 24.17 -2.12
N TYR A 225 13.83 23.04 -1.69
CA TYR A 225 14.38 22.23 -0.59
C TYR A 225 15.79 21.71 -0.90
N TYR A 226 16.07 21.34 -2.16
CA TYR A 226 17.38 20.83 -2.57
C TYR A 226 18.47 21.91 -2.66
N VAL A 227 18.11 23.19 -2.76
CA VAL A 227 19.07 24.31 -2.72
C VAL A 227 19.85 24.32 -1.40
N GLY A 228 19.18 24.02 -0.28
CA GLY A 228 19.81 23.98 1.04
C GLY A 228 20.78 22.81 1.19
N ILE A 229 20.38 21.63 0.70
CA ILE A 229 21.20 20.42 0.71
C ILE A 229 22.44 20.62 -0.17
N TYR A 230 22.26 21.22 -1.35
CA TYR A 230 23.34 21.46 -2.29
C TYR A 230 24.45 22.35 -1.75
N LYS A 231 24.09 23.45 -1.08
CA LYS A 231 25.08 24.36 -0.46
C LYS A 231 25.94 23.66 0.59
N ILE A 232 25.33 22.82 1.42
CA ILE A 232 26.04 22.05 2.46
C ILE A 232 27.01 21.06 1.81
N VAL A 233 26.60 20.38 0.74
CA VAL A 233 27.46 19.43 0.02
C VAL A 233 28.63 20.16 -0.66
N ASN A 234 28.39 21.31 -1.27
CA ASN A 234 29.44 22.10 -1.91
C ASN A 234 30.48 22.61 -0.89
N GLU A 235 30.02 23.12 0.26
CA GLU A 235 30.90 23.53 1.37
C GLU A 235 31.78 22.37 1.86
N LEU A 236 31.23 21.16 1.97
CA LEU A 236 31.98 19.96 2.37
C LEU A 236 32.99 19.49 1.30
N ILE A 237 32.64 19.55 0.01
CA ILE A 237 33.55 19.19 -1.08
C ILE A 237 34.74 20.16 -1.11
N VAL A 238 34.48 21.46 -1.04
CA VAL A 238 35.53 22.50 -0.99
C VAL A 238 36.43 22.31 0.23
N GLU A 239 35.86 21.99 1.40
CA GLU A 239 36.66 21.70 2.59
C GLU A 239 37.56 20.45 2.41
N LEU A 240 37.04 19.39 1.80
CA LEU A 240 37.79 18.15 1.54
C LEU A 240 38.90 18.34 0.50
N GLU A 241 38.68 19.15 -0.53
CA GLU A 241 39.70 19.46 -1.54
C GLU A 241 40.80 20.42 -1.05
N SER A 242 40.53 21.15 0.04
CA SER A 242 41.49 22.07 0.68
C SER A 242 42.45 21.41 1.67
N ARG A 243 42.30 20.10 1.94
CA ARG A 243 43.13 19.31 2.86
C ARG A 243 44.14 18.45 2.11
#